data_AF-A0A4R6SZ95-F1
#
_entry.id   AF-A0A4R6SZ95-F1
#
_cell.length_a   1.000
_cell.length_b   1.000
_cell.length_c   1.000
_cell.angle_alpha   90.00
_cell.angle_beta   90.00
_cell.angle_gamma   90.00
#
_symmetry.space_group_name_H-M   'P 1'
#
loop_
_entity.id
_entity.type
_entity.pdbx_description
1 polymer ?
#
loop_
_entity_poly.entity_id
_entity_poly.type
_entity_poly.pdbx_seq_one_letter_code
_entity_poly.pdbx_strand_id
1 'polypeptide(L)'
;MSKIEEPWEPFNIELSIEGKPERLLVIPDREEPKYELFDQHTSIGTVWTETGKQGRFWCGEGLIVKELLDLIGEQIDTYTENKPI
;
A
#
# COMPACT_ATOMS: atom_id res chain seq x y z
N MET A 1 -18.35 -10.32 19.29
CA MET A 1 -16.88 -10.46 19.36
C MET A 1 -16.31 -9.46 18.39
N SER A 2 -15.84 -8.32 18.90
CA SER A 2 -15.25 -7.28 18.05
C SER A 2 -13.94 -7.85 17.49
N LYS A 3 -13.87 -7.97 16.16
CA LYS A 3 -12.59 -8.21 15.49
C LYS A 3 -11.79 -6.94 15.68
N ILE A 4 -10.77 -7.00 16.53
CA ILE A 4 -9.76 -5.95 16.56
C ILE A 4 -8.96 -6.17 15.28
N GLU A 5 -9.17 -5.30 14.29
CA GLU A 5 -8.46 -5.44 13.03
C GLU A 5 -6.98 -5.09 13.24
N GLU A 6 -6.11 -6.09 13.24
CA GLU A 6 -4.71 -5.92 13.58
C GLU A 6 -4.01 -5.06 12.51
N PRO A 7 -3.00 -4.24 12.85
CA PRO A 7 -2.36 -3.33 11.90
C PRO A 7 -1.63 -4.04 10.74
N TRP A 8 -1.46 -5.35 10.82
CA TRP A 8 -0.86 -6.22 9.80
C TRP A 8 -1.88 -7.00 8.96
N GLU A 9 -3.18 -6.71 9.09
CA GLU A 9 -4.16 -7.40 8.25
C GLU A 9 -4.08 -6.95 6.79
N PRO A 10 -4.09 -7.90 5.83
CA PRO A 10 -4.16 -7.57 4.42
C PRO A 10 -5.43 -6.78 4.09
N PHE A 11 -5.30 -5.78 3.23
CA PHE A 11 -6.41 -4.94 2.79
C PHE A 11 -6.33 -4.68 1.28
N ASN A 12 -7.46 -4.31 0.68
CA ASN A 12 -7.50 -3.97 -0.74
C ASN A 12 -7.50 -2.45 -0.89
N ILE A 13 -6.74 -1.97 -1.87
CA ILE A 13 -6.82 -0.59 -2.37
C ILE A 13 -7.37 -0.57 -3.78
N GLU A 14 -8.11 0.47 -4.14
CA GLU A 14 -8.59 0.70 -5.50
C GLU A 14 -7.76 1.85 -6.12
N LEU A 15 -7.17 1.59 -7.28
CA LEU A 15 -6.38 2.56 -8.03
C LEU A 15 -7.04 2.81 -9.39
N SER A 16 -6.99 4.04 -9.88
CA SER A 16 -7.44 4.34 -11.24
C SER A 16 -6.24 4.42 -12.18
N ILE A 17 -5.98 3.34 -12.91
CA ILE A 17 -4.86 3.24 -13.86
C ILE A 17 -5.42 3.37 -15.27
N GLU A 18 -4.96 4.38 -16.03
CA GLU A 18 -5.47 4.67 -17.38
C GLU A 18 -7.01 4.82 -17.47
N GLY A 19 -7.63 5.30 -16.38
CA GLY A 19 -9.08 5.47 -16.29
C GLY A 19 -9.87 4.18 -16.00
N LYS A 20 -9.17 3.07 -15.72
CA LYS A 20 -9.79 1.81 -15.27
C LYS A 20 -9.54 1.62 -13.77
N PRO A 21 -10.58 1.27 -12.99
CA PRO A 21 -10.41 0.90 -11.60
C PRO A 21 -9.73 -0.47 -11.53
N GLU A 22 -8.53 -0.50 -10.96
CA GLU A 22 -7.75 -1.69 -10.65
C GLU A 22 -7.74 -1.91 -9.14
N ARG A 23 -7.76 -3.17 -8.71
CA ARG A 23 -7.72 -3.53 -7.29
C ARG A 23 -6.41 -4.22 -6.97
N LEU A 24 -5.69 -3.67 -5.99
CA LEU A 24 -4.48 -4.28 -5.47
C LEU A 24 -4.71 -4.77 -4.04
N LEU A 25 -4.23 -5.97 -3.76
CA LEU A 25 -4.13 -6.49 -2.40
C LEU A 25 -2.81 -6.00 -1.80
N VAL A 26 -2.92 -5.35 -0.65
CA VAL A 26 -1.79 -4.84 0.14
C VAL A 26 -1.61 -5.76 1.34
N ILE A 27 -0.41 -6.29 1.50
CA ILE A 27 -0.02 -7.13 2.64
C ILE A 27 1.05 -6.35 3.42
N PRO A 28 0.70 -5.77 4.59
CA PRO A 28 1.69 -5.16 5.45
C PRO A 28 2.66 -6.21 6.00
N ASP A 29 3.94 -5.87 6.01
CA ASP A 29 4.94 -6.66 6.73
C ASP A 29 4.72 -6.49 8.25
N ARG A 30 5.06 -7.54 9.01
CA ARG A 30 4.85 -7.57 10.47
C ARG A 30 5.99 -6.91 11.25
N GLU A 31 7.17 -6.85 10.67
CA GLU A 31 8.41 -6.42 11.32
C GLU A 31 8.89 -5.06 10.77
N GLU A 32 8.66 -4.81 9.48
CA GLU A 32 9.09 -3.58 8.80
C GLU A 32 7.90 -2.74 8.29
N PRO A 33 8.02 -1.40 8.16
CA PRO A 33 6.99 -0.54 7.58
C PRO A 33 6.96 -0.65 6.04
N LYS A 34 6.88 -1.89 5.55
CA LYS A 34 6.83 -2.27 4.14
C LYS A 34 5.49 -2.92 3.85
N TYR A 35 5.06 -2.80 2.60
CA TYR A 35 3.80 -3.32 2.10
C TYR A 35 4.05 -4.05 0.79
N GLU A 36 3.74 -5.33 0.74
CA GLU A 36 3.79 -6.09 -0.50
C GLU A 36 2.46 -5.93 -1.25
N LEU A 37 2.54 -5.70 -2.56
CA LEU A 37 1.40 -5.47 -3.43
C LEU A 37 1.19 -6.64 -4.38
N PHE A 38 -0.06 -7.08 -4.49
CA PHE A 38 -0.47 -8.15 -5.37
C PHE A 38 -1.59 -7.69 -6.31
N ASP A 39 -1.43 -7.96 -7.61
CA ASP A 39 -2.53 -7.96 -8.58
C ASP A 39 -3.07 -9.38 -8.63
N GLN A 40 -4.19 -9.58 -7.92
CA GLN A 40 -4.88 -10.85 -7.77
C GLN A 40 -3.99 -11.97 -7.19
N HIS A 41 -3.19 -12.62 -8.04
CA HIS A 41 -2.32 -13.74 -7.69
C HIS A 41 -0.83 -13.47 -7.96
N THR A 42 -0.49 -12.29 -8.47
CA THR A 42 0.88 -11.93 -8.87
C THR A 42 1.42 -10.85 -7.95
N SER A 43 2.54 -11.10 -7.27
CA SER A 43 3.27 -10.05 -6.55
C SER A 43 3.85 -9.07 -7.57
N ILE A 44 3.45 -7.81 -7.47
CA ILE A 44 3.89 -6.73 -8.36
C ILE A 44 5.11 -6.05 -7.77
N GLY A 45 5.23 -6.01 -6.45
CA GLY A 45 6.37 -5.40 -5.79
C GLY A 45 6.09 -5.03 -4.34
N THR A 46 7.05 -4.35 -3.75
CA THR A 46 6.98 -3.90 -2.36
C THR A 46 7.11 -2.40 -2.31
N VAL A 47 6.31 -1.74 -1.47
CA VAL A 47 6.39 -0.30 -1.21
C VAL A 47 6.64 -0.03 0.26
N TRP A 48 7.36 1.04 0.55
CA TRP A 48 7.66 1.45 1.91
C TRP A 48 7.88 2.96 1.96
N THR A 49 7.81 3.52 3.16
CA THR A 49 8.15 4.94 3.32
C THR A 49 9.52 5.14 3.90
N GLU A 50 10.28 6.04 3.29
CA GLU A 50 11.56 6.50 3.82
C GLU A 50 11.45 7.98 4.21
N THR A 51 12.23 8.36 5.22
CA THR A 51 12.33 9.75 5.67
C THR A 51 13.68 10.29 5.23
N GLY A 52 13.66 11.22 4.28
CA GLY A 52 14.85 11.91 3.78
C GLY A 52 14.90 13.35 4.24
N LYS A 53 15.88 14.09 3.71
CA LYS A 53 16.06 15.53 3.98
C LYS A 53 14.87 16.40 3.59
N GLN A 54 13.97 15.89 2.73
CA GLN A 54 12.79 16.60 2.21
C GLN A 54 11.46 16.13 2.85
N GLY A 55 11.48 15.18 3.79
CA GLY A 55 10.29 14.61 4.42
C GLY A 55 10.12 13.11 4.17
N ARG A 56 8.92 12.59 4.49
CA ARG A 56 8.49 11.20 4.20
C ARG A 56 8.14 11.09 2.72
N PHE A 57 8.70 10.11 2.03
CA PHE A 57 8.36 9.79 0.64
C PHE A 57 8.17 8.29 0.46
N TRP A 58 7.37 7.92 -0.54
CA TRP A 58 7.09 6.52 -0.87
C TRP A 58 8.16 5.99 -1.83
N CYS A 59 8.75 4.87 -1.44
CA CYS A 59 9.68 4.07 -2.22
C CYS A 59 9.00 2.77 -2.63
N GLY A 60 9.48 2.17 -3.70
CA GLY A 60 9.11 0.80 -4.01
C GLY A 60 10.11 0.10 -4.91
N GLU A 61 9.97 -1.22 -4.92
CA GLU A 61 10.79 -2.17 -5.67
C GLU A 61 9.88 -3.14 -6.43
N GLY A 62 10.37 -3.67 -7.56
CA GLY A 62 9.64 -4.62 -8.40
C GLY A 62 9.09 -3.97 -9.67
N LEU A 63 7.91 -4.43 -10.10
CA LEU A 63 7.19 -3.96 -11.29
C LEU A 63 6.39 -2.67 -11.04
N ILE A 64 6.59 -2.02 -9.90
CA ILE A 64 5.90 -0.80 -9.51
C ILE A 64 6.62 0.40 -10.12
N VAL A 65 5.95 1.10 -11.04
CA VAL A 65 6.49 2.33 -11.63
C VAL A 65 6.39 3.49 -10.65
N LYS A 66 7.34 4.42 -10.73
CA LYS A 66 7.43 5.57 -9.81
C LYS A 66 6.14 6.40 -9.76
N GLU A 67 5.47 6.58 -10.89
CA GLU A 67 4.21 7.34 -10.97
C GLU A 67 3.06 6.68 -10.20
N LEU A 68 3.11 5.36 -10.00
CA LEU A 68 2.12 4.64 -9.18
C LEU A 68 2.45 4.70 -7.69
N LEU A 69 3.70 4.93 -7.30
CA LEU A 69 4.10 4.94 -5.88
C LEU A 69 3.35 6.00 -5.08
N ASP A 70 3.18 7.20 -5.65
CA ASP A 70 2.47 8.28 -4.99
C ASP A 70 0.97 7.93 -4.83
N LEU A 71 0.34 7.37 -5.88
CA LEU A 71 -1.06 6.94 -5.85
C LEU A 71 -1.30 5.80 -4.85
N ILE A 72 -0.42 4.79 -4.86
CA ILE A 72 -0.46 3.67 -3.92
C ILE A 72 -0.29 4.19 -2.48
N GLY A 73 0.71 5.05 -2.27
CA GLY A 73 1.00 5.63 -0.98
C GLY A 73 -0.17 6.42 -0.42
N GLU A 74 -0.82 7.25 -1.24
CA GLU A 74 -2.02 8.00 -0.87
C GLU A 74 -3.18 7.07 -0.46
N GLN A 75 -3.42 5.99 -1.21
CA GLN A 75 -4.47 5.02 -0.87
C GLN A 75 -4.16 4.25 0.42
N ILE A 76 -2.90 3.87 0.64
CA ILE A 76 -2.47 3.22 1.89
C ILE A 76 -2.63 4.18 3.08
N ASP A 77 -2.13 5.41 2.96
CA ASP A 77 -2.28 6.42 4.01
C ASP A 77 -3.78 6.67 4.29
N THR A 78 -4.61 6.86 3.26
CA THR A 78 -6.07 7.03 3.37
C THR A 78 -6.73 5.85 4.09
N TYR A 79 -6.37 4.61 3.75
CA TYR A 79 -6.90 3.42 4.40
C TYR A 79 -6.48 3.36 5.88
N THR A 80 -5.22 3.66 6.19
CA THR A 80 -4.72 3.64 7.57
C THR A 80 -5.32 4.75 8.44
N GLU A 81 -5.56 5.94 7.88
CA GLU A 81 -6.18 7.07 8.58
C GLU A 81 -7.67 6.86 8.81
N ASN A 82 -8.37 6.21 7.88
CA ASN A 82 -9.81 5.92 7.97
C ASN A 82 -10.12 4.54 8.55
N LYS A 83 -9.11 3.81 9.06
CA LYS A 83 -9.32 2.49 9.66
C LYS A 83 -10.30 2.63 10.83
N PRO A 84 -11.46 1.93 10.81
CA PRO A 84 -12.41 2.01 11.91
C PRO A 84 -11.76 1.44 13.18
N ILE A 85 -11.71 2.25 14.23
CA ILE A 85 -11.18 1.92 15.56
C ILE A 85 -12.13 0.95 16.29
#